data_AF-A0A382XR97-F1
#
_entry.id   AF-A0A382XR97-F1
#
_cell.length_a   1.000
_cell.length_b   1.000
_cell.length_c   1.000
_cell.angle_alpha   90.00
_cell.angle_beta   90.00
_cell.angle_gamma   90.00
#
_symmetry.space_group_name_H-M   'P 1'
#
loop_
_entity.id
_entity.type
_entity.pdbx_description
1 polymer ?
#
loop_
_entity_poly.entity_id
_entity_poly.type
_entity_poly.pdbx_seq_one_letter_code
_entity_poly.pdbx_strand_id
1 'polypeptide(L)'
;MVILIRETFASGSLRWAFWTGPALDRPIRYRFDVKTPVPVTSDIIVEGDKFRYEQVPQGVADVTFRCHTHLFALLMYGRMKAAGAMAAGHLTIVRR
;
A
#
# COMPACT_ATOMS: atom_id res chain seq x y z
N MET A 1 10.37 -0.70 5.57
CA MET A 1 10.73 0.60 4.93
C MET A 1 9.57 1.21 4.15
N VAL A 2 9.01 0.51 3.15
CA VAL A 2 7.69 0.88 2.56
C VAL A 2 6.56 0.80 3.60
N ILE A 3 6.67 -0.11 4.59
CA ILE A 3 5.76 -0.25 5.76
C ILE A 3 5.48 1.11 6.42
N LEU A 4 6.52 1.94 6.64
CA LEU A 4 6.43 3.24 7.31
C LEU A 4 6.06 4.42 6.38
N ILE A 5 6.53 4.46 5.12
CA ILE A 5 6.12 5.49 4.15
C ILE A 5 4.65 5.30 3.76
N ARG A 6 4.16 4.05 3.85
CA ARG A 6 2.76 3.74 3.57
C ARG A 6 1.81 4.08 4.69
N GLU A 7 2.10 3.69 5.93
CA GLU A 7 1.26 4.12 7.06
C GLU A 7 1.11 5.67 7.06
N THR A 8 2.18 6.38 6.64
CA THR A 8 2.28 7.84 6.44
C THR A 8 1.50 8.43 5.25
N PHE A 9 1.04 7.67 4.27
CA PHE A 9 0.08 8.13 3.23
C PHE A 9 -1.35 7.57 3.48
N ALA A 10 -1.48 6.52 4.31
CA ALA A 10 -2.64 5.62 4.42
C ALA A 10 -3.75 6.03 5.39
N SER A 11 -3.60 7.11 6.15
CA SER A 11 -4.70 7.64 6.96
C SER A 11 -5.52 8.74 6.26
N GLY A 12 -5.16 9.14 5.03
CA GLY A 12 -5.58 10.43 4.42
C GLY A 12 -4.55 11.55 4.61
N SER A 13 -3.47 11.24 5.30
CA SER A 13 -2.31 12.06 5.65
C SER A 13 -1.60 12.76 4.48
N LEU A 14 -1.71 12.30 3.23
CA LEU A 14 -1.12 13.04 2.09
C LEU A 14 -1.74 14.44 1.93
N ARG A 15 -3.07 14.51 2.03
CA ARG A 15 -3.83 15.74 1.92
C ARG A 15 -3.68 16.65 3.17
N TRP A 16 -3.15 16.08 4.27
CA TRP A 16 -2.72 16.75 5.52
C TRP A 16 -1.19 16.92 5.65
N ALA A 17 -0.40 16.39 4.73
CA ALA A 17 1.05 16.54 4.68
C ALA A 17 1.45 17.62 3.67
N PHE A 18 0.56 17.92 2.72
CA PHE A 18 0.64 19.02 1.78
C PHE A 18 -0.40 20.10 2.12
N TRP A 19 -0.21 20.85 3.22
CA TRP A 19 -1.05 22.00 3.57
C TRP A 19 -0.92 23.12 2.52
N THR A 20 -1.95 23.96 2.38
CA THR A 20 -1.87 25.19 1.59
C THR A 20 -0.82 26.13 2.19
N GLY A 21 0.41 26.11 1.69
CA GLY A 21 1.47 27.08 2.02
C GLY A 21 1.39 28.33 1.16
N PRO A 22 2.35 29.27 1.30
CA PRO A 22 2.50 30.38 0.36
C PRO A 22 2.50 29.84 -1.07
N ALA A 23 1.80 30.54 -1.96
CA ALA A 23 1.83 30.21 -3.37
C ALA A 23 3.29 30.15 -3.82
N LEU A 24 3.66 29.04 -4.47
CA LEU A 24 4.98 28.91 -5.03
C LEU A 24 5.03 29.73 -6.32
N ASP A 25 6.06 30.56 -6.49
CA ASP A 25 6.26 31.37 -7.71
C ASP A 25 6.40 30.51 -8.97
N ARG A 26 6.72 29.21 -8.78
CA ARG A 26 6.85 28.20 -9.84
C ARG A 26 6.65 26.78 -9.28
N PRO A 27 6.25 25.83 -10.11
CA PRO A 27 6.10 24.44 -9.68
C PRO A 27 7.43 23.81 -9.20
N ILE A 28 7.39 23.08 -8.07
CA ILE A 28 8.49 22.20 -7.61
C ILE A 28 8.11 20.73 -7.83
N ARG A 29 9.08 19.91 -8.25
CA ARG A 29 8.91 18.47 -8.52
C ARG A 29 9.71 17.62 -7.56
N TYR A 30 9.02 16.88 -6.69
CA TYR A 30 9.61 15.86 -5.83
C TYR A 30 9.63 14.50 -6.54
N ARG A 31 10.64 13.66 -6.26
CA ARG A 31 10.81 12.32 -6.85
C ARG A 31 11.21 11.33 -5.75
N PHE A 32 10.57 10.16 -5.74
CA PHE A 32 10.90 9.04 -4.86
C PHE A 32 11.38 7.86 -5.73
N ASP A 33 12.52 7.27 -5.40
CA ASP A 33 13.17 6.19 -6.16
C ASP A 33 13.48 5.02 -5.22
N VAL A 34 12.73 3.92 -5.36
CA VAL A 34 12.81 2.73 -4.48
C VAL A 34 13.27 1.54 -5.30
N LYS A 35 14.51 1.08 -5.07
CA LYS A 35 15.29 0.29 -6.06
C LYS A 35 15.30 -1.23 -5.91
N THR A 36 14.77 -1.81 -4.84
CA THR A 36 14.65 -3.27 -4.70
C THR A 36 13.27 -3.66 -4.18
N PRO A 37 12.75 -4.86 -4.51
CA PRO A 37 11.58 -5.36 -3.81
C PRO A 37 11.99 -5.55 -2.35
N VAL A 38 11.43 -4.72 -1.46
CA VAL A 38 11.44 -5.01 -0.02
C VAL A 38 10.40 -6.11 0.15
N PRO A 39 10.79 -7.35 0.48
CA PRO A 39 9.82 -8.39 0.77
C PRO A 39 9.02 -7.95 1.99
N VAL A 40 7.70 -7.93 1.85
CA VAL A 40 6.76 -7.61 2.91
C VAL A 40 5.73 -8.72 2.93
N THR A 41 5.58 -9.35 4.08
CA THR A 41 4.51 -10.30 4.38
C THR A 41 3.92 -9.88 5.72
N SER A 42 2.62 -9.63 5.75
CA SER A 42 1.88 -9.26 6.95
C SER A 42 0.43 -9.69 6.79
N ASP A 43 -0.25 -9.87 7.93
CA ASP A 43 -1.64 -10.29 7.96
C ASP A 43 -2.52 -9.13 8.40
N ILE A 44 -3.71 -9.04 7.80
CA ILE A 44 -4.81 -8.22 8.29
C ILE A 44 -5.92 -9.20 8.66
N ILE A 45 -6.21 -9.30 9.94
CA ILE A 45 -7.24 -10.17 10.49
C ILE A 45 -8.49 -9.31 10.67
N VAL A 46 -9.62 -9.77 10.15
CA VAL A 46 -10.92 -9.10 10.29
C VAL A 46 -11.82 -9.98 11.15
N GLU A 47 -12.28 -9.43 12.27
CA GLU A 47 -13.11 -10.14 13.26
C GLU A 47 -14.36 -9.30 13.55
N GLY A 48 -15.50 -9.71 13.01
CA GLY A 48 -16.74 -8.94 13.12
C GLY A 48 -16.61 -7.56 12.47
N ASP A 49 -16.76 -6.50 13.28
CA ASP A 49 -16.61 -5.11 12.89
C ASP A 49 -15.21 -4.52 13.17
N LYS A 50 -14.26 -5.36 13.60
CA LYS A 50 -12.89 -4.95 13.95
C LYS A 50 -11.86 -5.53 13.00
N PHE A 51 -10.67 -4.93 13.04
CA PHE A 51 -9.50 -5.49 12.37
C PHE A 51 -8.26 -5.43 13.28
N ARG A 52 -7.33 -6.34 13.04
CA ARG A 52 -5.99 -6.35 13.62
C ARG A 52 -4.96 -6.48 12.51
N TYR A 53 -3.88 -5.73 12.63
CA TYR A 53 -2.71 -5.87 11.76
C TYR A 53 -1.63 -6.67 12.49
N GLU A 54 -1.11 -7.69 11.82
CA GLU A 54 0.02 -8.49 12.30
C GLU A 54 1.19 -8.34 11.33
N GLN A 55 2.23 -7.65 11.79
CA GLN A 55 3.44 -7.45 10.99
C GLN A 55 4.18 -8.78 10.71
N VAL A 56 4.05 -9.75 11.59
CA VAL A 56 4.62 -11.09 11.44
C VAL A 56 3.47 -12.09 11.46
N PRO A 57 3.12 -12.69 10.31
CA PRO A 57 2.06 -13.70 10.22
C PRO A 57 2.25 -14.80 11.25
N GLN A 58 1.22 -15.09 12.06
CA GLN A 58 1.25 -16.16 13.08
C GLN A 58 0.43 -17.39 12.68
N GLY A 59 -0.20 -17.38 11.50
CA GLY A 59 -1.10 -18.44 11.07
C GLY A 59 -1.14 -18.66 9.57
N VAL A 60 -2.00 -19.58 9.14
CA VAL A 60 -2.29 -19.78 7.72
C VAL A 60 -3.35 -18.76 7.31
N ALA A 61 -3.04 -17.92 6.34
CA ALA A 61 -4.02 -16.99 5.77
C ALA A 61 -5.07 -17.74 4.95
N ASP A 62 -6.35 -17.43 5.15
CA ASP A 62 -7.45 -17.93 4.31
C ASP A 62 -7.35 -17.40 2.87
N VAL A 63 -6.80 -16.20 2.71
CA VAL A 63 -6.58 -15.54 1.42
C VAL A 63 -5.20 -14.88 1.39
N THR A 64 -4.41 -15.16 0.36
CA THR A 64 -3.11 -14.49 0.13
C THR A 64 -3.16 -13.63 -1.13
N PHE A 65 -2.83 -12.35 -0.99
CA PHE A 65 -2.60 -11.43 -2.10
C PHE A 65 -1.11 -11.35 -2.41
N ARG A 66 -0.71 -11.64 -3.65
CA ARG A 66 0.69 -11.57 -4.09
C ARG A 66 0.85 -10.53 -5.18
N CYS A 67 1.71 -9.53 -4.96
CA CYS A 67 2.09 -8.52 -5.94
C CYS A 67 3.46 -7.93 -5.60
N HIS A 68 4.07 -7.20 -6.54
CA HIS A 68 5.33 -6.50 -6.26
C HIS A 68 5.12 -5.31 -5.31
N THR A 69 6.10 -5.00 -4.47
CA THR A 69 6.04 -3.94 -3.45
C THR A 69 5.66 -2.56 -4.00
N HIS A 70 6.10 -2.23 -5.22
CA HIS A 70 5.75 -0.96 -5.86
C HIS A 70 4.31 -0.93 -6.41
N LEU A 71 3.73 -2.08 -6.75
CA LEU A 71 2.31 -2.19 -7.15
C LEU A 71 1.41 -2.20 -5.93
N PHE A 72 1.85 -2.86 -4.85
CA PHE A 72 1.20 -2.77 -3.55
C PHE A 72 0.99 -1.30 -3.20
N ALA A 73 2.04 -0.44 -3.36
CA ALA A 73 2.05 1.03 -3.25
C ALA A 73 0.80 1.71 -3.86
N LEU A 74 0.50 1.36 -5.09
CA LEU A 74 -0.56 1.96 -5.87
C LEU A 74 -1.94 1.39 -5.50
N LEU A 75 -2.00 0.09 -5.17
CA LEU A 75 -3.23 -0.60 -4.78
C LEU A 75 -3.82 -0.01 -3.47
N MET A 76 -3.03 0.17 -2.40
CA MET A 76 -3.60 0.71 -1.12
C MET A 76 -4.05 2.17 -1.20
N TYR A 77 -3.43 3.02 -2.03
CA TYR A 77 -3.85 4.42 -2.19
C TYR A 77 -4.95 4.61 -3.22
N GLY A 78 -5.54 3.51 -3.73
CA GLY A 78 -6.56 3.56 -4.77
C GLY A 78 -6.07 4.16 -6.10
N ARG A 79 -4.76 4.22 -6.33
CA ARG A 79 -4.16 4.71 -7.59
C ARG A 79 -4.14 3.65 -8.69
N MET A 80 -4.46 2.40 -8.35
CA MET A 80 -4.61 1.27 -9.27
C MET A 80 -5.79 0.39 -8.84
N LYS A 81 -6.64 -0.06 -9.80
CA LYS A 81 -7.78 -0.96 -9.52
C LYS A 81 -7.33 -2.43 -9.47
N ALA A 82 -7.80 -3.17 -8.46
CA ALA A 82 -7.44 -4.58 -8.27
C ALA A 82 -7.78 -5.48 -9.47
N ALA A 83 -8.99 -5.36 -10.07
CA ALA A 83 -9.38 -6.15 -11.23
C ALA A 83 -8.45 -5.96 -12.44
N GLY A 84 -8.00 -4.73 -12.68
CA GLY A 84 -7.04 -4.43 -13.74
C GLY A 84 -5.65 -5.00 -13.44
N ALA A 85 -5.20 -4.93 -12.18
CA ALA A 85 -3.96 -5.55 -11.76
C ALA A 85 -3.99 -7.09 -11.89
N MET A 86 -5.14 -7.72 -11.63
CA MET A 86 -5.31 -9.17 -11.82
C MET A 86 -5.30 -9.57 -13.30
N ALA A 87 -6.07 -8.87 -14.14
CA ALA A 87 -6.11 -9.15 -15.58
C ALA A 87 -4.73 -8.99 -16.26
N ALA A 88 -3.90 -8.08 -15.74
CA ALA A 88 -2.52 -7.87 -16.18
C ALA A 88 -1.49 -8.81 -15.53
N GLY A 89 -1.90 -9.73 -14.64
CA GLY A 89 -0.99 -10.66 -13.97
C GLY A 89 -0.09 -10.02 -12.90
N HIS A 90 -0.40 -8.79 -12.49
CA HIS A 90 0.34 -8.02 -11.49
C HIS A 90 -0.11 -8.27 -10.04
N LEU A 91 -1.29 -8.87 -9.88
CA LEU A 91 -1.87 -9.28 -8.61
C LEU A 91 -2.44 -10.70 -8.75
N THR A 92 -2.01 -11.61 -7.87
CA THR A 92 -2.58 -12.95 -7.75
C THR A 92 -3.27 -13.10 -6.41
N ILE A 93 -4.47 -13.68 -6.40
CA ILE A 93 -5.22 -13.97 -5.19
C ILE A 93 -5.38 -15.49 -5.10
N VAL A 94 -4.86 -16.08 -4.03
CA VAL A 94 -5.05 -17.49 -3.72
C VAL A 94 -5.96 -17.60 -2.51
N ARG A 95 -7.01 -18.40 -2.64
CA ARG A 95 -7.90 -18.75 -1.52
C ARG A 95 -7.65 -20.20 -1.15
N ARG A 96 -7.69 -20.47 0.14
CA ARG A 96 -7.75 -21.83 0.64
C ARG A 96 -9.20 -22.31 0.71
#